data_AF-A0A2Z6Q0S3-F1
#
_entry.id   AF-A0A2Z6Q0S3-F1
#
_cell.length_a   1.000
_cell.length_b   1.000
_cell.length_c   1.000
_cell.angle_alpha   90.00
_cell.angle_beta   90.00
_cell.angle_gamma   90.00
#
_symmetry.space_group_name_H-M   'P 1'
#
loop_
_entity.id
_entity.type
_entity.pdbx_description
1 polymer ?
#
loop_
_entity_poly.entity_id
_entity_poly.type
_entity_poly.pdbx_seq_one_letter_code
_entity_poly.pdbx_strand_id
1 'polypeptide(L)'
;SYGVLLWQLQTEKKPYSDDDDETAKYKTKNKQLFYMTNDENLTICPKFNKLILDCCAISPIDRPSINDIIKVLDDILVDLTEQETIQETISTQKGTSSSNIMIETPFNDPQKKEWTLENAVAWHQKAEHVMNTLSLLKNSNQTQLAGKSDFTLQDKEQLEQQLWKYREKAFECYQYCGSITNDSRALYYTGLYLWRGYVRMEEDEFDDIKAKKAIPYLQQASDLNNADAQYELATLYYKEHIKLFKRSAEQDNPRGMFEYGKYLISMGKKDEALSLIEKAAMAGNKRAQSWLDNKKNQYIKS
;
A
#
# COMPACT_ATOMS: atom_id res chain seq x y z
N SER A 1 -12.58 20.28 15.36
CA SER A 1 -12.63 19.39 14.18
C SER A 1 -13.60 18.27 14.49
N TYR A 2 -14.43 17.81 13.56
CA TYR A 2 -15.36 16.69 13.81
C TYR A 2 -14.62 15.42 14.21
N GLY A 3 -13.44 15.15 13.65
CA GLY A 3 -12.65 13.97 14.00
C GLY A 3 -12.17 13.95 15.45
N VAL A 4 -11.89 15.13 16.04
CA VAL A 4 -11.55 15.25 17.47
C VAL A 4 -12.76 14.91 18.33
N LEU A 5 -13.94 15.40 17.98
CA LEU A 5 -15.18 15.12 18.73
C LEU A 5 -15.53 13.63 18.65
N LEU A 6 -15.47 13.03 17.47
CA LEU A 6 -15.74 11.61 17.27
C LEU A 6 -14.73 10.73 18.02
N TRP A 7 -13.45 11.10 18.01
CA TRP A 7 -12.44 10.43 18.82
C TRP A 7 -12.70 10.52 20.32
N GLN A 8 -13.11 11.69 20.82
CA GLN A 8 -13.46 11.88 22.23
C GLN A 8 -14.66 11.02 22.63
N LEU A 9 -15.66 10.91 21.76
CA LEU A 9 -16.82 10.05 22.00
C LEU A 9 -16.43 8.58 22.10
N GLN A 10 -15.49 8.12 21.28
CA GLN A 10 -15.05 6.71 21.29
C GLN A 10 -14.11 6.38 22.45
N THR A 11 -13.20 7.28 22.78
CA THR A 11 -12.15 7.01 23.78
C THR A 11 -12.53 7.48 25.19
N GLU A 12 -13.55 8.33 25.30
CA GLU A 12 -13.93 9.05 26.52
C GLU A 12 -12.77 9.89 27.13
N LYS A 13 -11.69 10.08 26.37
CA LYS A 13 -10.51 10.82 26.81
C LYS A 13 -10.59 12.29 26.38
N LYS A 14 -9.95 13.15 27.16
CA LYS A 14 -9.75 14.55 26.77
C LYS A 14 -8.53 14.63 25.82
N PRO A 15 -8.63 15.32 24.67
CA PRO A 15 -7.51 15.45 23.74
C PRO A 15 -6.31 16.08 24.42
N TYR A 16 -5.13 15.51 24.18
CA TYR A 16 -3.85 15.97 24.74
C TYR A 16 -3.82 16.01 26.28
N SER A 17 -4.64 15.20 26.96
CA SER A 17 -4.65 15.15 28.43
C SER A 17 -3.35 14.62 29.04
N ASP A 18 -2.61 13.81 28.28
CA ASP A 18 -1.32 13.24 28.69
C ASP A 18 -0.12 14.15 28.31
N ASP A 19 -0.36 15.24 27.57
CA ASP A 19 0.68 16.17 27.13
C ASP A 19 0.81 17.36 28.09
N ASP A 20 2.03 17.88 28.25
CA ASP A 20 2.22 19.18 28.90
C ASP A 20 1.69 20.33 28.02
N ASP A 21 1.40 21.49 28.64
CA ASP A 21 0.78 22.65 27.99
C ASP A 21 1.52 23.16 26.75
N GLU A 22 2.86 23.10 26.72
CA GLU A 22 3.64 23.55 25.57
C GLU A 22 3.59 22.54 24.42
N THR A 23 3.66 21.24 24.75
CA THR A 23 3.48 20.15 23.79
C THR A 23 2.07 20.18 23.18
N ALA A 24 1.03 20.37 23.99
CA ALA A 24 -0.36 20.47 23.53
C ALA A 24 -0.57 21.68 22.61
N LYS A 25 -0.02 22.85 22.96
CA LYS A 25 -0.06 24.06 22.10
C LYS A 25 0.68 23.84 20.79
N TYR A 26 1.86 23.24 20.81
CA TYR A 26 2.65 22.94 19.62
C TYR A 26 1.90 22.00 18.67
N LYS A 27 1.33 20.90 19.19
CA LYS A 27 0.57 19.92 18.40
C LYS A 27 -0.69 20.54 17.80
N THR A 28 -1.41 21.35 18.59
CA THR A 28 -2.60 22.09 18.14
C THR A 28 -2.26 23.09 17.02
N LYS A 29 -1.16 23.85 17.19
CA LYS A 29 -0.72 24.87 16.22
C LYS A 29 -0.26 24.27 14.90
N ASN A 30 0.35 23.09 14.93
CA ASN A 30 0.87 22.41 13.74
C ASN A 30 -0.13 21.43 13.09
N LYS A 31 -1.40 21.42 13.54
CA LYS A 31 -2.46 20.51 13.04
C LYS A 31 -2.04 19.02 13.09
N GLN A 32 -1.19 18.66 14.04
CA GLN A 32 -0.76 17.27 14.24
C GLN A 32 -1.85 16.51 15.00
N LEU A 33 -2.94 16.19 14.30
CA LEU A 33 -3.99 15.27 14.79
C LEU A 33 -3.55 13.79 14.73
N PHE A 34 -2.38 13.52 14.16
CA PHE A 34 -1.83 12.19 13.88
C PHE A 34 -1.61 11.30 15.11
N TYR A 35 -1.70 11.84 16.33
CA TYR A 35 -1.43 11.11 17.56
C TYR A 35 -2.68 10.59 18.29
N MET A 36 -3.87 10.97 17.82
CA MET A 36 -5.13 10.46 18.39
C MET A 36 -5.48 9.07 17.81
N THR A 37 -4.87 8.68 16.70
CA THR A 37 -5.21 7.49 15.92
C THR A 37 -4.37 6.25 16.28
N ASN A 38 -3.48 6.38 17.27
CA ASN A 38 -2.62 5.29 17.79
C ASN A 38 -3.11 4.78 19.16
N ASP A 39 -4.33 5.14 19.58
CA ASP A 39 -4.89 4.64 20.83
C ASP A 39 -5.30 3.17 20.64
N GLU A 40 -4.71 2.27 21.42
CA GLU A 40 -4.96 0.81 21.37
C GLU A 40 -6.45 0.45 21.57
N ASN A 41 -7.23 1.40 22.12
CA ASN A 41 -8.68 1.30 22.33
C ASN A 41 -9.55 1.68 21.11
N LEU A 42 -8.97 1.89 19.92
CA LEU A 42 -9.72 2.08 18.66
C LEU A 42 -10.39 0.77 18.17
N THR A 43 -10.87 -0.09 19.05
CA THR A 43 -11.22 -1.50 18.74
C THR A 43 -12.71 -1.73 18.50
N ILE A 44 -13.56 -0.71 18.61
CA ILE A 44 -15.02 -0.90 18.73
C ILE A 44 -15.72 -1.00 17.36
N CYS A 45 -15.33 -0.21 16.35
CA CYS A 45 -15.95 -0.24 15.03
C CYS A 45 -15.00 0.27 13.92
N PRO A 46 -14.56 -0.58 12.97
CA PRO A 46 -13.67 -0.16 11.88
C PRO A 46 -14.25 0.97 11.01
N LYS A 47 -15.57 0.97 10.76
CA LYS A 47 -16.26 2.06 10.02
C LYS A 47 -16.18 3.38 10.79
N PHE A 48 -16.38 3.36 12.10
CA PHE A 48 -16.28 4.56 12.96
C PHE A 48 -14.84 5.10 13.04
N ASN A 49 -13.85 4.20 13.15
CA ASN A 49 -12.43 4.58 13.13
C ASN A 49 -12.03 5.27 11.83
N LYS A 50 -12.48 4.73 10.69
CA LYS A 50 -12.24 5.33 9.39
C LYS A 50 -12.88 6.72 9.30
N LEU A 51 -14.11 6.88 9.80
CA LEU A 51 -14.78 8.18 9.83
C LEU A 51 -14.00 9.22 10.66
N ILE A 52 -13.42 8.82 11.81
CA ILE A 52 -12.54 9.68 12.61
C ILE A 52 -11.34 10.14 11.77
N LEU A 53 -10.67 9.21 11.07
CA LEU A 53 -9.50 9.50 10.23
C LEU A 53 -9.83 10.47 9.10
N ASP A 54 -10.91 10.23 8.38
CA ASP A 54 -11.36 11.07 7.26
C ASP A 54 -11.70 12.49 7.75
N CYS A 55 -12.34 12.61 8.92
CA CYS A 55 -12.60 13.91 9.57
C CYS A 55 -11.33 14.61 10.08
N CYS A 56 -10.22 13.88 10.24
CA CYS A 56 -8.92 14.40 10.68
C CYS A 56 -7.99 14.78 9.53
N ALA A 57 -8.42 14.67 8.26
CA ALA A 57 -7.59 14.98 7.10
C ALA A 57 -6.90 16.35 7.20
N ILE A 58 -5.63 16.41 6.77
CA ILE A 58 -4.79 17.63 6.84
C ILE A 58 -5.41 18.75 6.00
N SER A 59 -5.88 18.41 4.80
CA SER A 59 -6.57 19.33 3.91
C SER A 59 -8.04 19.46 4.32
N PRO A 60 -8.58 20.68 4.46
CA PRO A 60 -10.01 20.87 4.74
C PRO A 60 -10.94 20.34 3.65
N ILE A 61 -10.48 20.28 2.39
CA ILE A 61 -11.31 19.83 1.25
C ILE A 61 -11.48 18.30 1.22
N ASP A 62 -10.56 17.57 1.85
CA ASP A 62 -10.59 16.11 1.93
C ASP A 62 -11.46 15.63 3.10
N ARG A 63 -11.93 16.56 3.95
CA ARG A 63 -12.80 16.22 5.08
C ARG A 63 -14.24 16.03 4.60
N PRO A 64 -14.93 15.00 5.08
CA PRO A 64 -16.33 14.79 4.74
C PRO A 64 -17.19 15.97 5.21
N SER A 65 -18.28 16.23 4.48
CA SER A 65 -19.28 17.19 4.93
C SER A 65 -20.06 16.61 6.12
N ILE A 66 -20.75 17.46 6.88
CA ILE A 66 -21.58 16.99 8.00
C ILE A 66 -22.65 15.99 7.56
N ASN A 67 -23.18 16.12 6.33
CA ASN A 67 -24.16 15.20 5.77
C ASN A 67 -23.53 13.83 5.47
N ASP A 68 -22.27 13.80 5.02
CA ASP A 68 -21.55 12.55 4.78
C ASP A 68 -21.20 11.86 6.10
N ILE A 69 -20.84 12.64 7.12
CA ILE A 69 -20.61 12.13 8.48
C ILE A 69 -21.89 11.47 9.03
N ILE A 70 -23.03 12.14 8.93
CA ILE A 70 -24.32 11.61 9.41
C ILE A 70 -24.68 10.31 8.69
N LYS A 71 -24.52 10.24 7.36
CA LYS A 71 -24.79 8.99 6.60
C LYS A 71 -23.97 7.81 7.08
N VAL A 72 -22.68 8.03 7.37
CA VAL A 72 -21.80 6.96 7.89
C VAL A 72 -22.21 6.56 9.30
N LEU A 73 -22.64 7.52 10.15
CA LEU A 73 -23.15 7.21 11.49
C LEU A 73 -24.47 6.45 11.45
N ASP A 74 -25.38 6.80 10.54
CA ASP A 74 -26.65 6.08 10.33
C ASP A 74 -26.40 4.64 9.88
N ASP A 75 -25.45 4.44 8.95
CA ASP A 75 -25.02 3.11 8.50
C ASP A 75 -24.46 2.27 9.66
N ILE A 76 -23.65 2.87 10.54
CA ILE A 76 -23.13 2.22 11.74
C ILE A 76 -24.25 1.90 12.74
N LEU A 77 -25.23 2.79 12.91
CA LEU A 77 -26.38 2.56 13.78
C LEU A 77 -27.25 1.41 13.27
N VAL A 78 -27.49 1.32 11.96
CA VAL A 78 -28.19 0.19 11.35
C VAL A 78 -27.45 -1.12 11.67
N ASP A 79 -26.14 -1.18 11.41
CA ASP A 79 -25.31 -2.36 11.72
C ASP A 79 -25.41 -2.80 13.19
N LEU A 80 -25.50 -1.84 14.13
CA LEU A 80 -25.60 -2.12 15.57
C LEU A 80 -27.01 -2.58 15.97
N THR A 81 -28.06 -1.97 15.42
CA THR A 81 -29.46 -2.35 15.72
C THR A 81 -29.81 -3.74 15.21
N GLU A 82 -29.21 -4.18 14.11
CA GLU A 82 -29.33 -5.55 13.59
C GLU A 82 -28.63 -6.58 14.51
N GLN A 83 -27.57 -6.19 15.23
CA GLN A 83 -26.87 -7.08 16.16
C GLN A 83 -27.60 -7.24 17.50
N GLU A 84 -28.27 -6.20 18.00
CA GLU A 84 -29.04 -6.26 19.25
C GLU A 84 -30.32 -7.10 19.10
N THR A 85 -31.00 -7.02 17.95
CA THR A 85 -32.19 -7.86 17.66
C THR A 85 -31.86 -9.35 17.61
N ILE A 86 -30.65 -9.72 17.19
CA ILE A 86 -30.17 -11.11 17.19
C ILE A 86 -29.92 -11.61 18.62
N GLN A 87 -29.41 -10.77 19.54
CA GLN A 87 -29.12 -11.19 20.91
C GLN A 87 -30.39 -11.41 21.78
N GLU A 88 -31.43 -10.60 21.62
CA GLU A 88 -32.71 -10.80 22.32
C GLU A 88 -33.42 -12.10 21.87
N THR A 89 -33.29 -12.44 20.59
CA THR A 89 -33.85 -13.67 20.00
C THR A 89 -33.13 -14.93 20.52
N ILE A 90 -31.85 -14.84 20.85
CA ILE A 90 -31.04 -15.95 21.40
C ILE A 90 -31.31 -16.19 22.90
N SER A 91 -31.61 -15.16 23.68
CA SER A 91 -31.91 -15.31 25.11
C SER A 91 -33.26 -15.97 25.41
N THR A 92 -34.17 -16.02 24.43
CA THR A 92 -35.49 -16.67 24.55
C THR A 92 -35.51 -18.14 24.10
N GLN A 93 -34.41 -18.68 23.56
CA GLN A 93 -34.33 -20.06 23.06
C GLN A 93 -33.27 -20.94 23.74
N LYS A 94 -33.13 -20.86 25.07
CA LYS A 94 -32.45 -21.93 25.84
C LYS A 94 -33.44 -23.03 26.23
N GLY A 95 -33.75 -23.88 25.26
CA GLY A 95 -34.49 -25.11 25.47
C GLY A 95 -34.54 -25.94 24.20
N THR A 96 -33.82 -27.06 24.21
CA THR A 96 -33.84 -28.20 23.26
C THR A 96 -33.05 -28.12 21.94
N SER A 97 -32.03 -28.99 21.91
CA SER A 97 -31.64 -29.89 20.80
C SER A 97 -30.93 -29.32 19.57
N SER A 98 -29.69 -29.81 19.41
CA SER A 98 -28.80 -29.68 18.28
C SER A 98 -29.50 -29.73 16.92
N SER A 99 -29.47 -28.61 16.21
CA SER A 99 -29.37 -28.57 14.76
C SER A 99 -28.62 -27.28 14.36
N ASN A 100 -27.80 -27.39 13.32
CA ASN A 100 -26.96 -26.30 12.80
C ASN A 100 -27.80 -25.05 12.51
N ILE A 101 -27.65 -24.02 13.32
CA ILE A 101 -28.19 -22.69 13.02
C ILE A 101 -27.11 -21.91 12.27
N MET A 102 -27.34 -21.70 10.98
CA MET A 102 -26.61 -20.72 10.18
C MET A 102 -26.80 -19.35 10.81
N ILE A 103 -25.71 -18.72 11.21
CA ILE A 103 -25.66 -17.29 11.53
C ILE A 103 -25.67 -16.58 10.18
N GLU A 104 -26.80 -15.96 9.81
CA GLU A 104 -26.86 -15.07 8.65
C GLU A 104 -26.14 -13.75 9.00
N THR A 105 -24.97 -13.56 8.41
CA THR A 105 -24.21 -12.30 8.41
C THR A 105 -24.78 -11.31 7.38
N PRO A 106 -24.64 -9.97 7.54
CA PRO A 106 -25.30 -8.96 6.69
C PRO A 106 -24.82 -8.87 5.23
N PHE A 107 -24.13 -9.88 4.71
CA PHE A 107 -23.68 -9.94 3.32
C PHE A 107 -23.69 -11.38 2.82
N ASN A 108 -24.90 -11.92 2.60
CA ASN A 108 -25.11 -13.25 2.04
C ASN A 108 -25.04 -13.21 0.49
N ASP A 109 -23.86 -12.88 -0.05
CA ASP A 109 -23.54 -13.09 -1.47
C ASP A 109 -22.83 -14.45 -1.63
N PRO A 110 -23.37 -15.39 -2.43
CA PRO A 110 -22.77 -16.70 -2.69
C PRO A 110 -21.30 -16.65 -3.18
N GLN A 111 -20.83 -15.52 -3.75
CA GLN A 111 -19.43 -15.36 -4.17
C GLN A 111 -18.45 -15.22 -2.98
N LYS A 112 -18.90 -14.78 -1.80
CA LYS A 112 -18.02 -14.47 -0.66
C LYS A 112 -17.45 -15.68 0.10
N LYS A 113 -18.04 -16.88 -0.07
CA LYS A 113 -17.42 -18.13 0.43
C LYS A 113 -16.09 -18.43 -0.26
N GLU A 114 -15.84 -17.84 -1.43
CA GLU A 114 -14.59 -18.01 -2.16
C GLU A 114 -13.50 -17.00 -1.77
N TRP A 115 -13.79 -15.97 -0.95
CA TRP A 115 -12.84 -14.90 -0.66
C TRP A 115 -12.07 -15.15 0.63
N THR A 116 -11.29 -16.23 0.63
CA THR A 116 -10.38 -16.57 1.72
C THR A 116 -8.94 -16.22 1.33
N LEU A 117 -8.06 -16.09 2.34
CA LEU A 117 -6.65 -15.88 2.09
C LEU A 117 -6.03 -17.05 1.30
N GLU A 118 -6.48 -18.27 1.56
CA GLU A 118 -6.06 -19.47 0.83
C GLU A 118 -6.41 -19.36 -0.66
N ASN A 119 -7.63 -18.93 -0.98
CA ASN A 119 -8.06 -18.72 -2.36
C ASN A 119 -7.33 -17.54 -3.01
N ALA A 120 -7.04 -16.47 -2.27
CA ALA A 120 -6.22 -15.36 -2.74
C ALA A 120 -4.84 -15.86 -3.20
N VAL A 121 -4.18 -16.68 -2.37
CA VAL A 121 -2.89 -17.29 -2.68
C VAL A 121 -2.99 -18.24 -3.88
N ALA A 122 -4.04 -19.06 -3.95
CA ALA A 122 -4.24 -19.98 -5.08
C ALA A 122 -4.43 -19.23 -6.41
N TRP A 123 -5.20 -18.13 -6.42
CA TRP A 123 -5.37 -17.29 -7.61
C TRP A 123 -4.08 -16.57 -7.99
N HIS A 124 -3.33 -16.06 -7.00
CA HIS A 124 -2.01 -15.47 -7.22
C HIS A 124 -1.03 -16.45 -7.87
N GLN A 125 -0.94 -17.68 -7.35
CA GLN A 125 -0.07 -18.72 -7.91
C GLN A 125 -0.46 -19.10 -9.35
N LYS A 126 -1.77 -19.18 -9.64
CA LYS A 126 -2.25 -19.39 -11.01
C LYS A 126 -1.83 -18.23 -11.94
N ALA A 127 -1.92 -16.98 -11.48
CA ALA A 127 -1.46 -15.82 -12.24
C ALA A 127 0.06 -15.88 -12.51
N GLU A 128 0.87 -16.21 -11.50
CA GLU A 128 2.32 -16.35 -11.65
C GLU A 128 2.69 -17.47 -12.63
N HIS A 129 1.98 -18.60 -12.60
CA HIS A 129 2.20 -19.69 -13.56
C HIS A 129 1.94 -19.24 -15.00
N VAL A 130 0.86 -18.51 -15.25
CA VAL A 130 0.54 -17.96 -16.58
C VAL A 130 1.58 -16.91 -17.00
N MET A 131 2.01 -16.04 -16.09
CA MET A 131 3.04 -15.03 -16.37
C MET A 131 4.40 -15.67 -16.70
N ASN A 132 4.79 -16.72 -15.97
CA ASN A 132 6.01 -17.47 -16.27
C ASN A 132 5.94 -18.12 -17.64
N THR A 133 4.80 -18.71 -17.98
CA THR A 133 4.55 -19.28 -19.32
C THR A 133 4.68 -18.21 -20.41
N LEU A 134 4.03 -17.05 -20.24
CA LEU A 134 4.14 -15.92 -21.17
C LEU A 134 5.58 -15.39 -21.29
N SER A 135 6.36 -15.40 -20.21
CA SER A 135 7.76 -14.97 -20.20
C SER A 135 8.66 -15.94 -20.97
N LEU A 136 8.47 -17.25 -20.76
CA LEU A 136 9.20 -18.29 -21.48
C LEU A 136 8.95 -18.21 -22.99
N LEU A 137 7.70 -17.97 -23.38
CA LEU A 137 7.30 -17.80 -24.78
C LEU A 137 7.94 -16.56 -25.44
N LYS A 138 8.06 -15.45 -24.70
CA LYS A 138 8.78 -14.25 -25.18
C LYS A 138 10.26 -14.52 -25.41
N ASN A 139 10.89 -15.33 -24.55
CA ASN A 139 12.30 -15.66 -24.65
C ASN A 139 12.57 -16.75 -25.71
N SER A 140 11.67 -17.72 -25.90
CA SER A 140 11.81 -18.76 -26.93
C SER A 140 11.68 -18.19 -28.33
N ASN A 141 10.89 -17.14 -28.54
CA ASN A 141 10.82 -16.45 -29.85
C ASN A 141 12.12 -15.71 -30.24
N GLN A 142 13.10 -15.60 -29.33
CA GLN A 142 14.45 -15.09 -29.62
C GLN A 142 15.46 -16.21 -29.93
N THR A 143 15.09 -17.48 -29.73
CA THR A 143 15.97 -18.63 -29.99
C THR A 143 15.26 -19.56 -30.98
N GLN A 144 15.66 -19.52 -32.25
CA GLN A 144 15.21 -20.47 -33.27
C GLN A 144 15.28 -21.91 -32.73
N LEU A 145 14.13 -22.58 -32.61
CA LEU A 145 14.09 -24.04 -32.57
C LEU A 145 12.88 -24.53 -33.38
N ALA A 146 13.23 -25.23 -34.45
CA ALA A 146 12.34 -26.00 -35.28
C ALA A 146 11.54 -27.02 -34.46
N GLY A 147 10.24 -27.13 -34.74
CA GLY A 147 9.51 -28.40 -34.57
C GLY A 147 8.54 -28.55 -33.40
N LYS A 148 8.11 -27.49 -32.71
CA LYS A 148 6.96 -27.58 -31.78
C LYS A 148 5.93 -26.50 -32.08
N SER A 149 4.74 -26.96 -32.50
CA SER A 149 3.45 -26.29 -32.68
C SER A 149 3.45 -24.76 -32.67
N ASP A 150 3.06 -24.17 -33.81
CA ASP A 150 2.80 -22.73 -33.99
C ASP A 150 2.03 -22.15 -32.80
N PHE A 151 2.74 -21.47 -31.89
CA PHE A 151 2.12 -20.70 -30.83
C PHE A 151 1.50 -19.45 -31.47
N THR A 152 0.17 -19.41 -31.55
CA THR A 152 -0.52 -18.38 -32.32
C THR A 152 -0.67 -17.08 -31.52
N LEU A 153 -0.90 -15.97 -32.22
CA LEU A 153 -1.25 -14.69 -31.57
C LEU A 153 -2.51 -14.84 -30.70
N GLN A 154 -3.44 -15.71 -31.12
CA GLN A 154 -4.68 -16.01 -30.41
C GLN A 154 -4.42 -16.75 -29.08
N ASP A 155 -3.45 -17.67 -29.03
CA ASP A 155 -3.06 -18.37 -27.80
C ASP A 155 -2.44 -17.40 -26.78
N LYS A 156 -1.66 -16.43 -27.27
CA LYS A 156 -1.08 -15.38 -26.42
C LYS A 156 -2.15 -14.49 -25.79
N GLU A 157 -3.12 -14.05 -26.59
CA GLU A 157 -4.20 -13.19 -26.12
C GLU A 157 -5.06 -13.91 -25.08
N GLN A 158 -5.36 -15.19 -25.29
CA GLN A 158 -6.08 -16.01 -24.31
C GLN A 158 -5.33 -16.15 -22.98
N LEU A 159 -4.02 -16.37 -23.02
CA LEU A 159 -3.20 -16.41 -21.80
C LEU A 159 -3.15 -15.05 -21.10
N GLU A 160 -3.08 -13.95 -21.84
CA GLU A 160 -3.12 -12.60 -21.25
C GLU A 160 -4.47 -12.30 -20.60
N GLN A 161 -5.59 -12.67 -21.24
CA GLN A 161 -6.92 -12.56 -20.64
C GLN A 161 -7.06 -13.43 -19.38
N GLN A 162 -6.52 -14.66 -19.42
CA GLN A 162 -6.52 -15.56 -18.27
C GLN A 162 -5.67 -15.01 -17.11
N LEU A 163 -4.51 -14.43 -17.42
CA LEU A 163 -3.65 -13.77 -16.43
C LEU A 163 -4.40 -12.64 -15.71
N TRP A 164 -5.09 -11.79 -16.49
CA TRP A 164 -5.89 -10.70 -15.93
C TRP A 164 -6.99 -11.20 -15.00
N LYS A 165 -7.75 -12.22 -15.44
CA LYS A 165 -8.79 -12.82 -14.63
C LYS A 165 -8.27 -13.38 -13.30
N TYR A 166 -7.11 -14.03 -13.30
CA TYR A 166 -6.52 -14.55 -12.07
C TYR A 166 -6.01 -13.45 -11.15
N ARG A 167 -5.45 -12.36 -11.71
CA ARG A 167 -5.02 -11.21 -10.92
C ARG A 167 -6.19 -10.49 -10.27
N GLU A 168 -7.27 -10.28 -10.99
CA GLU A 168 -8.48 -9.64 -10.47
C GLU A 168 -9.07 -10.43 -9.31
N LYS A 169 -9.26 -11.75 -9.47
CA LYS A 169 -9.75 -12.61 -8.38
C LYS A 169 -8.83 -12.62 -7.17
N ALA A 170 -7.51 -12.69 -7.38
CA ALA A 170 -6.56 -12.64 -6.28
C ALA A 170 -6.66 -11.30 -5.53
N PHE A 171 -6.75 -10.20 -6.27
CA PHE A 171 -6.87 -8.86 -5.70
C PHE A 171 -8.14 -8.71 -4.86
N GLU A 172 -9.30 -9.12 -5.37
CA GLU A 172 -10.58 -9.07 -4.63
C GLU A 172 -10.49 -9.86 -3.32
N CYS A 173 -9.91 -11.07 -3.37
CA CYS A 173 -9.74 -11.89 -2.17
C CYS A 173 -8.80 -11.22 -1.16
N TYR A 174 -7.66 -10.68 -1.61
CA TYR A 174 -6.71 -9.99 -0.73
C TYR A 174 -7.31 -8.71 -0.13
N GLN A 175 -8.03 -7.92 -0.92
CA GLN A 175 -8.68 -6.70 -0.46
C GLN A 175 -9.77 -7.03 0.56
N TYR A 176 -10.60 -8.02 0.28
CA TYR A 176 -11.63 -8.49 1.21
C TYR A 176 -11.01 -8.99 2.52
N CYS A 177 -10.03 -9.91 2.44
CA CYS A 177 -9.35 -10.44 3.63
C CYS A 177 -8.68 -9.32 4.44
N GLY A 178 -7.92 -8.44 3.79
CA GLY A 178 -7.25 -7.32 4.46
C GLY A 178 -8.24 -6.39 5.17
N SER A 179 -9.42 -6.17 4.58
CA SER A 179 -10.46 -5.31 5.16
C SER A 179 -11.15 -5.91 6.40
N ILE A 180 -11.25 -7.24 6.47
CA ILE A 180 -11.97 -7.94 7.55
C ILE A 180 -11.03 -8.41 8.66
N THR A 181 -9.88 -8.97 8.29
CA THR A 181 -8.97 -9.64 9.24
C THR A 181 -7.80 -8.78 9.65
N ASN A 182 -7.54 -7.67 8.95
CA ASN A 182 -6.32 -6.88 9.11
C ASN A 182 -5.05 -7.75 8.96
N ASP A 183 -5.11 -8.82 8.17
CA ASP A 183 -3.95 -9.71 7.92
C ASP A 183 -2.88 -8.95 7.13
N SER A 184 -1.66 -8.91 7.67
CA SER A 184 -0.56 -8.13 7.10
C SER A 184 -0.14 -8.60 5.71
N ARG A 185 -0.30 -9.89 5.38
CA ARG A 185 -0.02 -10.42 4.03
C ARG A 185 -1.12 -10.01 3.06
N ALA A 186 -2.38 -10.07 3.47
CA ALA A 186 -3.49 -9.63 2.64
C ALA A 186 -3.39 -8.15 2.27
N LEU A 187 -3.05 -7.31 3.27
CA LEU A 187 -2.78 -5.88 3.07
C LEU A 187 -1.58 -5.66 2.15
N TYR A 188 -0.48 -6.38 2.37
CA TYR A 188 0.71 -6.33 1.52
C TYR A 188 0.39 -6.62 0.06
N TYR A 189 -0.27 -7.74 -0.23
CA TYR A 189 -0.62 -8.11 -1.61
C TYR A 189 -1.64 -7.16 -2.24
N THR A 190 -2.57 -6.61 -1.46
CA THR A 190 -3.49 -5.55 -1.93
C THR A 190 -2.70 -4.33 -2.42
N GLY A 191 -1.76 -3.84 -1.60
CA GLY A 191 -0.89 -2.72 -1.96
C GLY A 191 0.00 -3.05 -3.16
N LEU A 192 0.59 -4.23 -3.19
CA LEU A 192 1.46 -4.68 -4.29
C LEU A 192 0.72 -4.71 -5.64
N TYR A 193 -0.51 -5.23 -5.66
CA TYR A 193 -1.29 -5.33 -6.90
C TYR A 193 -1.66 -3.96 -7.47
N LEU A 194 -2.02 -3.01 -6.61
CA LEU A 194 -2.28 -1.62 -6.99
C LEU A 194 -1.00 -0.96 -7.52
N TRP A 195 0.11 -1.14 -6.82
CA TRP A 195 1.41 -0.54 -7.20
C TRP A 195 1.93 -1.06 -8.54
N ARG A 196 1.87 -2.38 -8.75
CA ARG A 196 2.35 -3.02 -9.98
C ARG A 196 1.37 -2.89 -11.15
N GLY A 197 0.19 -2.32 -10.93
CA GLY A 197 -0.85 -2.17 -11.96
C GLY A 197 -1.43 -3.51 -12.42
N TYR A 198 -1.58 -4.46 -11.49
CA TYR A 198 -2.18 -5.77 -11.75
C TYR A 198 -3.71 -5.75 -11.74
N VAL A 199 -4.29 -4.57 -11.53
CA VAL A 199 -5.73 -4.31 -11.57
C VAL A 199 -5.97 -3.25 -12.65
N ARG A 200 -7.05 -3.41 -13.42
CA ARG A 200 -7.47 -2.39 -14.38
C ARG A 200 -7.91 -1.16 -13.60
N MET A 201 -7.33 -0.04 -13.94
CA MET A 201 -7.65 1.27 -13.42
C MET A 201 -8.08 2.08 -14.65
N GLU A 202 -9.07 2.96 -14.51
CA GLU A 202 -9.51 3.76 -15.66
C GLU A 202 -8.35 4.60 -16.21
N GLU A 203 -8.34 4.85 -17.53
CA GLU A 203 -7.18 5.28 -18.33
C GLU A 203 -6.50 6.58 -17.85
N ASP A 204 -7.16 7.34 -16.99
CA ASP A 204 -6.69 8.62 -16.46
C ASP A 204 -5.82 8.47 -15.20
N GLU A 205 -5.59 7.24 -14.71
CA GLU A 205 -4.89 6.98 -13.45
C GLU A 205 -3.37 6.80 -13.61
N PHE A 206 -2.67 7.95 -13.66
CA PHE A 206 -1.21 8.13 -13.69
C PHE A 206 -0.47 7.46 -12.49
N ASP A 207 0.85 7.34 -12.56
CA ASP A 207 1.72 6.74 -11.52
C ASP A 207 1.43 7.24 -10.09
N ASP A 208 1.03 8.51 -9.96
CA ASP A 208 0.65 9.13 -8.68
C ASP A 208 -0.60 8.50 -8.05
N ILE A 209 -1.56 8.02 -8.84
CA ILE A 209 -2.80 7.41 -8.34
C ILE A 209 -2.53 5.97 -7.87
N LYS A 210 -1.69 5.22 -8.58
CA LYS A 210 -1.23 3.89 -8.15
C LYS A 210 -0.51 3.98 -6.80
N ALA A 211 0.40 4.94 -6.67
CA ALA A 211 1.09 5.20 -5.42
C ALA A 211 0.11 5.62 -4.29
N LYS A 212 -0.81 6.55 -4.56
CA LYS A 212 -1.82 7.00 -3.59
C LYS A 212 -2.70 5.87 -3.07
N LYS A 213 -3.13 4.94 -3.94
CA LYS A 213 -3.96 3.80 -3.51
C LYS A 213 -3.13 2.70 -2.85
N ALA A 214 -1.90 2.44 -3.33
CA ALA A 214 -1.07 1.34 -2.83
C ALA A 214 -0.38 1.62 -1.48
N ILE A 215 0.17 2.83 -1.30
CA ILE A 215 0.98 3.18 -0.12
C ILE A 215 0.23 2.96 1.20
N PRO A 216 -1.05 3.33 1.37
CA PRO A 216 -1.77 3.09 2.62
C PRO A 216 -1.79 1.62 3.03
N TYR A 217 -2.05 0.70 2.09
CA TYR A 217 -2.05 -0.74 2.36
C TYR A 217 -0.66 -1.26 2.69
N LEU A 218 0.37 -0.81 1.97
CA LEU A 218 1.76 -1.17 2.25
C LEU A 218 2.22 -0.64 3.61
N GLN A 219 1.81 0.57 3.99
CA GLN A 219 2.11 1.16 5.29
C GLN A 219 1.44 0.38 6.41
N GLN A 220 0.15 0.07 6.27
CA GLN A 220 -0.58 -0.72 7.24
C GLN A 220 0.03 -2.13 7.40
N ALA A 221 0.41 -2.79 6.30
CA ALA A 221 1.11 -4.07 6.36
C ALA A 221 2.49 -3.94 7.05
N SER A 222 3.23 -2.87 6.75
CA SER A 222 4.53 -2.56 7.37
C SER A 222 4.42 -2.33 8.87
N ASP A 223 3.38 -1.61 9.31
CA ASP A 223 3.10 -1.31 10.72
C ASP A 223 2.73 -2.60 11.49
N LEU A 224 2.19 -3.59 10.78
CA LEU A 224 1.99 -4.96 11.27
C LEU A 224 3.25 -5.86 11.14
N ASN A 225 4.43 -5.25 11.00
CA ASN A 225 5.73 -5.92 10.85
C ASN A 225 5.84 -6.88 9.64
N ASN A 226 5.10 -6.60 8.56
CA ASN A 226 5.31 -7.33 7.30
C ASN A 226 6.63 -6.88 6.64
N ALA A 227 7.61 -7.77 6.62
CA ALA A 227 8.95 -7.48 6.06
C ALA A 227 8.91 -7.17 4.55
N ASP A 228 8.04 -7.83 3.79
CA ASP A 228 7.91 -7.58 2.35
C ASP A 228 7.33 -6.19 2.07
N ALA A 229 6.35 -5.76 2.88
CA ALA A 229 5.78 -4.43 2.81
C ALA A 229 6.80 -3.33 3.17
N GLN A 230 7.59 -3.55 4.23
CA GLN A 230 8.69 -2.67 4.61
C GLN A 230 9.71 -2.53 3.48
N TYR A 231 10.07 -3.64 2.84
CA TYR A 231 10.99 -3.66 1.70
C TYR A 231 10.43 -2.92 0.47
N GLU A 232 9.16 -3.14 0.12
CA GLU A 232 8.53 -2.47 -1.02
C GLU A 232 8.36 -0.96 -0.78
N LEU A 233 7.99 -0.54 0.43
CA LEU A 233 7.97 0.89 0.80
C LEU A 233 9.35 1.53 0.71
N ALA A 234 10.37 0.88 1.27
CA ALA A 234 11.75 1.37 1.19
C ALA A 234 12.19 1.51 -0.28
N THR A 235 11.82 0.55 -1.13
CA THR A 235 12.11 0.59 -2.57
C THR A 235 11.38 1.74 -3.26
N LEU A 236 10.12 1.98 -2.92
CA LEU A 236 9.31 3.07 -3.47
C LEU A 236 9.90 4.44 -3.09
N TYR A 237 10.17 4.67 -1.80
CA TYR A 237 10.79 5.91 -1.35
C TYR A 237 12.19 6.09 -1.93
N TYR A 238 12.99 5.02 -2.01
CA TYR A 238 14.30 5.08 -2.63
C TYR A 238 14.21 5.54 -4.09
N LYS A 239 13.27 5.01 -4.89
CA LYS A 239 13.05 5.46 -6.27
C LYS A 239 12.68 6.94 -6.35
N GLU A 240 11.82 7.44 -5.46
CA GLU A 240 11.47 8.86 -5.40
C GLU A 240 12.68 9.73 -5.01
N HIS A 241 13.49 9.29 -4.04
CA HIS A 241 14.75 9.95 -3.70
C HIS A 241 15.70 10.04 -4.90
N ILE A 242 15.84 8.97 -5.68
CA ILE A 242 16.66 8.98 -6.91
C ILE A 242 16.14 10.00 -7.93
N LYS A 243 14.82 10.10 -8.13
CA LYS A 243 14.23 11.12 -9.03
C LYS A 243 14.57 12.54 -8.56
N LEU A 244 14.49 12.80 -7.25
CA LEU A 244 14.85 14.09 -6.67
C LEU A 244 16.35 14.39 -6.83
N PHE A 245 17.23 13.41 -6.60
CA PHE A 245 18.66 13.58 -6.83
C PHE A 245 18.98 13.88 -8.29
N LYS A 246 18.31 13.20 -9.22
CA LYS A 246 18.43 13.47 -10.66
C LYS A 246 18.05 14.92 -10.98
N ARG A 247 16.86 15.37 -10.56
CA ARG A 247 16.42 16.77 -10.76
C ARG A 247 17.36 17.78 -10.13
N SER A 248 17.87 17.48 -8.93
CA SER A 248 18.86 18.31 -8.25
C SER A 248 20.18 18.38 -9.03
N ALA A 249 20.63 17.26 -9.59
CA ALA A 249 21.81 17.21 -10.45
C ALA A 249 21.63 18.00 -11.76
N GLU A 250 20.43 17.94 -12.36
CA GLU A 250 20.06 18.73 -13.55
C GLU A 250 20.06 20.24 -13.28
N GLN A 251 19.95 20.66 -12.02
CA GLN A 251 20.05 22.06 -11.58
C GLN A 251 21.47 22.44 -11.11
N ASP A 252 22.48 21.67 -11.52
CA ASP A 252 23.88 21.84 -11.14
C ASP A 252 24.16 21.80 -9.63
N ASN A 253 23.26 21.20 -8.84
CA ASN A 253 23.49 21.05 -7.41
C ASN A 253 24.59 20.01 -7.15
N PRO A 254 25.71 20.38 -6.50
CA PRO A 254 26.84 19.47 -6.33
C PRO A 254 26.51 18.25 -5.45
N ARG A 255 25.54 18.37 -4.52
CA ARG A 255 25.08 17.23 -3.70
C ARG A 255 24.19 16.29 -4.50
N GLY A 256 23.25 16.84 -5.27
CA GLY A 256 22.40 16.08 -6.18
C GLY A 256 23.22 15.28 -7.19
N MET A 257 24.20 15.94 -7.83
CA MET A 257 25.16 15.30 -8.74
C MET A 257 25.89 14.12 -8.08
N PHE A 258 26.40 14.29 -6.86
CA PHE A 258 27.13 13.21 -6.19
C PHE A 258 26.25 12.01 -5.84
N GLU A 259 25.06 12.24 -5.27
CA GLU A 259 24.16 11.13 -4.88
C GLU A 259 23.55 10.42 -6.10
N TYR A 260 23.16 11.16 -7.15
CA TYR A 260 22.72 10.55 -8.40
C TYR A 260 23.85 9.80 -9.12
N GLY A 261 25.08 10.32 -9.04
CA GLY A 261 26.27 9.64 -9.56
C GLY A 261 26.49 8.29 -8.88
N LYS A 262 26.38 8.20 -7.55
CA LYS A 262 26.45 6.92 -6.81
C LYS A 262 25.38 5.92 -7.28
N TYR A 263 24.17 6.40 -7.53
CA TYR A 263 23.11 5.57 -8.09
C TYR A 263 23.47 5.04 -9.49
N LEU A 264 24.00 5.88 -10.38
CA LEU A 264 24.44 5.46 -11.71
C LEU A 264 25.54 4.40 -11.68
N ILE A 265 26.46 4.46 -10.71
CA ILE A 265 27.45 3.40 -10.48
C ILE A 265 26.76 2.07 -10.16
N SER A 266 25.76 2.07 -9.29
CA SER A 266 25.00 0.87 -8.92
C SER A 266 24.24 0.26 -10.11
N MET A 267 23.88 1.09 -11.09
CA MET A 267 23.26 0.69 -12.35
C MET A 267 24.28 0.27 -13.43
N GLY A 268 25.58 0.26 -13.13
CA GLY A 268 26.65 -0.08 -14.07
C GLY A 268 27.00 1.03 -15.07
N LYS A 269 26.38 2.20 -14.97
CA LYS A 269 26.61 3.36 -15.85
C LYS A 269 27.81 4.19 -15.39
N LYS A 270 28.98 3.56 -15.36
CA LYS A 270 30.19 4.11 -14.70
C LYS A 270 30.66 5.42 -15.32
N ASP A 271 30.63 5.55 -16.64
CA ASP A 271 31.16 6.74 -17.33
C ASP A 271 30.29 7.99 -17.06
N GLU A 272 28.96 7.83 -17.18
CA GLU A 272 27.99 8.88 -16.85
C GLU A 272 28.11 9.28 -15.38
N ALA A 273 28.23 8.28 -14.49
CA ALA A 273 28.41 8.52 -13.06
C ALA A 273 29.70 9.29 -12.75
N LEU A 274 30.83 8.90 -13.36
CA LEU A 274 32.12 9.51 -13.11
C LEU A 274 32.12 10.97 -13.56
N SER A 275 31.59 11.25 -14.75
CA SER A 275 31.43 12.62 -15.26
C SER A 275 30.64 13.50 -14.29
N LEU A 276 29.56 12.95 -13.72
CA LEU A 276 28.71 13.66 -12.77
C LEU A 276 29.41 13.91 -11.42
N ILE A 277 30.16 12.92 -10.92
CA ILE A 277 30.90 13.02 -9.66
C ILE A 277 32.08 13.99 -9.79
N GLU A 278 32.77 14.02 -10.93
CA GLU A 278 33.83 15.00 -11.22
C GLU A 278 33.27 16.43 -11.24
N LYS A 279 32.14 16.65 -11.91
CA LYS A 279 31.44 17.95 -11.88
C LYS A 279 31.07 18.36 -10.45
N ALA A 280 30.54 17.42 -9.66
CA ALA A 280 30.24 17.67 -8.24
C ALA A 280 31.48 18.08 -7.45
N ALA A 281 32.62 17.41 -7.67
CA ALA A 281 33.88 17.70 -7.00
C ALA A 281 34.46 19.07 -7.40
N MET A 282 34.38 19.42 -8.69
CA MET A 282 34.78 20.74 -9.21
C MET A 282 33.91 21.86 -8.62
N ALA A 283 32.62 21.60 -8.41
CA ALA A 283 31.69 22.53 -7.79
C ALA A 283 31.78 22.55 -6.23
N GLY A 284 32.82 21.94 -5.65
CA GLY A 284 33.14 22.03 -4.23
C GLY A 284 32.48 20.98 -3.33
N ASN A 285 31.89 19.92 -3.88
CA ASN A 285 31.38 18.82 -3.07
C ASN A 285 32.55 18.01 -2.45
N LYS A 286 32.80 18.23 -1.15
CA LYS A 286 33.83 17.53 -0.39
C LYS A 286 33.70 16.01 -0.41
N ARG A 287 32.47 15.47 -0.38
CA ARG A 287 32.25 14.01 -0.44
C ARG A 287 32.64 13.45 -1.80
N ALA A 288 32.35 14.18 -2.89
CA ALA A 288 32.77 13.81 -4.24
C ALA A 288 34.30 13.85 -4.40
N GLN A 289 34.95 14.90 -3.87
CA GLN A 289 36.40 15.01 -3.85
C GLN A 289 37.05 13.81 -3.13
N SER A 290 36.63 13.53 -1.88
CA SER A 290 37.15 12.39 -1.11
C SER A 290 36.87 11.05 -1.79
N TRP A 291 35.74 10.90 -2.47
CA TRP A 291 35.41 9.68 -3.22
C TRP A 291 36.37 9.45 -4.40
N LEU A 292 36.68 10.51 -5.16
CA LEU A 292 37.63 10.45 -6.28
C LEU A 292 39.07 10.18 -5.82
N ASP A 293 39.49 10.79 -4.71
CA ASP A 293 40.81 10.56 -4.12
C ASP A 293 40.98 9.10 -3.70
N ASN A 294 39.98 8.53 -3.04
CA ASN A 294 39.98 7.11 -2.67
C ASN A 294 39.98 6.18 -3.89
N LYS A 295 39.30 6.54 -4.98
CA LYS A 295 39.32 5.76 -6.22
C LYS A 295 40.67 5.81 -6.91
N LYS A 296 41.30 6.98 -7.04
CA LYS A 296 42.66 7.11 -7.60
C LYS A 296 43.68 6.28 -6.81
N ASN A 297 43.55 6.26 -5.49
CA ASN A 297 44.41 5.44 -4.62
C ASN A 297 44.23 3.92 -4.81
N GLN A 298 43.06 3.45 -5.27
CA GLN A 298 42.86 2.04 -5.65
C GLN A 298 43.58 1.67 -6.95
N TYR A 299 43.63 2.58 -7.94
CA TYR A 299 44.30 2.34 -9.23
C TYR A 299 45.82 2.49 -9.17
N ILE A 300 46.36 3.26 -8.23
CA ILE A 300 47.82 3.42 -8.04
C ILE A 300 48.44 2.21 -7.30
N LYS A 301 47.62 1.39 -6.64
CA LYS A 301 48.06 0.23 -5.86
C LYS A 301 47.80 -1.14 -6.52
N SER A 302 47.26 -1.15 -7.74
CA SER A 302 47.04 -2.34 -8.58
C SER A 302 48.00 -2.36 -9.75
#